data_AF-A0A8J4RAM1-F1
#
_entry.id   AF-A0A8J4RAM1-F1
#
_cell.length_a   1.000
_cell.length_b   1.000
_cell.length_c   1.000
_cell.angle_alpha   90.00
_cell.angle_beta   90.00
_cell.angle_gamma   90.00
#
_symmetry.space_group_name_H-M   'P 1'
#
loop_
_entity.id
_entity.type
_entity.pdbx_description
1 polymer ?
#
loop_
_entity_poly.entity_id
_entity_poly.type
_entity_poly.pdbx_seq_one_letter_code
_entity_poly.pdbx_strand_id
1 'polypeptide(L)'
;MTIFSDYFTGKNKHIAIVATAAPLVIFGSILAGWVLANRSCKTRKPMKRFSSKTLNLATLHGGKLAYQKLVDYHDAQVDAEALRRAETELDRLLEEEQLDFYMLQRAVAKLEMSGKEEHAVEKLEKALEKMKKENKQLEAYETDMLLVEMLIYKGDFEKANKCECLKHEEISDARRPLYKAIIHIMLDRPTGKQEAKKCWEDFMEIQRHFEWPPCSNEIQAHKVITDFNEFEREVKLLKDDIAKAHAKKTQA
;
A
#
# COMPACT_ATOMS: atom_id res chain seq x y z
N MET A 1 -75.37 14.14 -3.86
CA MET A 1 -75.75 13.14 -4.87
C MET A 1 -75.81 13.85 -6.21
N THR A 2 -75.29 13.20 -7.25
CA THR A 2 -75.36 13.52 -8.67
C THR A 2 -74.58 14.73 -9.22
N ILE A 3 -73.74 14.37 -10.19
CA ILE A 3 -72.95 15.14 -11.15
C ILE A 3 -73.90 15.73 -12.20
N PHE A 4 -73.63 16.96 -12.66
CA PHE A 4 -74.15 17.54 -13.91
C PHE A 4 -72.96 18.29 -14.54
N SER A 5 -72.36 17.76 -15.60
CA SER A 5 -72.70 17.98 -17.02
C SER A 5 -72.42 19.42 -17.46
N ASP A 6 -71.26 19.56 -18.09
CA ASP A 6 -71.04 20.12 -19.42
C ASP A 6 -71.45 21.55 -19.80
N TYR A 7 -70.52 22.11 -20.58
CA TYR A 7 -70.70 23.03 -21.71
C TYR A 7 -70.53 24.55 -21.51
N PHE A 8 -69.40 24.99 -22.11
CA PHE A 8 -69.30 26.01 -23.16
C PHE A 8 -69.26 27.52 -22.81
N THR A 9 -68.18 28.10 -23.33
CA THR A 9 -68.07 29.42 -23.98
C THR A 9 -68.28 30.70 -23.17
N GLY A 10 -67.16 31.40 -22.97
CA GLY A 10 -66.81 32.47 -23.90
C GLY A 10 -67.17 33.91 -23.50
N LYS A 11 -66.09 34.69 -23.30
CA LYS A 11 -65.92 36.14 -23.53
C LYS A 11 -66.21 37.12 -22.37
N ASN A 12 -65.09 37.57 -21.82
CA ASN A 12 -64.62 38.96 -21.68
C ASN A 12 -65.04 39.87 -20.51
N LYS A 13 -63.97 40.23 -19.78
CA LYS A 13 -63.55 41.57 -19.29
C LYS A 13 -64.28 42.15 -18.07
N HIS A 14 -63.57 42.17 -16.92
CA HIS A 14 -63.58 43.29 -15.99
C HIS A 14 -62.21 43.46 -15.30
N ILE A 15 -61.88 44.73 -15.06
CA ILE A 15 -60.62 45.34 -14.64
C ILE A 15 -60.61 45.53 -13.10
N ALA A 16 -59.43 45.42 -12.47
CA ALA A 16 -58.89 46.22 -11.33
C ALA A 16 -58.09 45.33 -10.37
N ILE A 17 -56.74 45.34 -10.39
CA ILE A 17 -55.79 46.23 -9.69
C ILE A 17 -55.23 45.60 -8.38
N VAL A 18 -53.90 45.42 -8.43
CA VAL A 18 -52.88 45.48 -7.36
C VAL A 18 -52.75 44.30 -6.39
N ALA A 19 -51.58 43.66 -6.44
CA ALA A 19 -50.68 43.57 -5.30
C ALA A 19 -49.28 43.06 -5.71
N THR A 20 -48.28 43.85 -5.28
CA THR A 20 -46.94 43.43 -4.83
C THR A 20 -45.89 42.92 -5.82
N ALA A 21 -44.74 43.60 -5.74
CA ALA A 21 -43.46 43.35 -6.40
C ALA A 21 -42.84 42.00 -6.04
N ALA A 22 -42.11 41.40 -6.97
CA ALA A 22 -40.77 40.82 -6.79
C ALA A 22 -40.24 40.20 -8.11
N PRO A 23 -38.92 40.15 -8.31
CA PRO A 23 -38.30 39.98 -9.62
C PRO A 23 -38.10 38.52 -10.04
N LEU A 24 -38.32 38.22 -11.32
CA LEU A 24 -37.90 36.98 -11.97
C LEU A 24 -36.38 36.99 -12.22
N VAL A 25 -35.59 36.76 -11.17
CA VAL A 25 -34.17 36.41 -11.29
C VAL A 25 -33.88 35.19 -10.41
N ILE A 26 -34.50 34.05 -10.75
CA ILE A 26 -34.13 32.76 -10.13
C ILE A 26 -34.15 31.66 -11.20
N PHE A 27 -33.37 31.81 -12.27
CA PHE A 27 -32.98 30.66 -13.10
C PHE A 27 -31.51 30.69 -13.56
N GLY A 28 -30.77 31.78 -13.30
CA GLY A 28 -29.32 31.85 -13.56
C GLY A 28 -28.44 31.20 -12.48
N SER A 29 -28.92 31.08 -11.25
CA SER A 29 -28.12 30.61 -10.11
C SER A 29 -27.94 29.09 -10.07
N ILE A 30 -28.92 28.32 -10.58
CA ILE A 30 -28.84 26.85 -10.57
C ILE A 30 -27.84 26.35 -11.62
N LEU A 31 -27.80 26.97 -12.81
CA LEU A 31 -26.83 26.62 -13.85
C LEU A 31 -25.42 27.11 -13.52
N ALA A 32 -25.26 28.30 -12.92
CA ALA A 32 -23.95 28.78 -12.46
C ALA A 32 -23.39 27.90 -11.32
N GLY A 33 -24.22 27.44 -10.39
CA GLY A 33 -23.84 26.50 -9.33
C GLY A 33 -23.38 25.15 -9.90
N TRP A 34 -24.07 24.62 -10.91
CA TRP A 34 -23.65 23.39 -11.58
C TRP A 34 -22.35 23.55 -12.38
N VAL A 35 -22.14 24.67 -13.08
CA VAL A 35 -20.91 24.94 -13.84
C VAL A 35 -19.71 25.20 -12.91
N LEU A 36 -19.92 25.86 -11.76
CA LEU A 36 -18.87 26.06 -10.75
C LEU A 36 -18.56 24.77 -9.97
N ALA A 37 -19.56 23.97 -9.60
CA ALA A 37 -19.36 22.66 -8.97
C ALA A 37 -18.68 21.65 -9.93
N ASN A 38 -19.02 21.70 -11.22
CA ASN A 38 -18.41 20.86 -12.24
C ASN A 38 -17.02 21.37 -12.68
N ARG A 39 -16.67 22.63 -12.40
CA ARG A 39 -15.29 23.16 -12.50
C ARG A 39 -14.45 22.81 -11.27
N SER A 40 -14.99 22.82 -10.05
CA SER A 40 -14.27 22.39 -8.85
C SER A 40 -13.98 20.89 -8.83
N CYS A 41 -14.79 20.08 -9.54
CA CYS A 41 -14.52 18.65 -9.74
C CYS A 41 -13.47 18.34 -10.83
N LYS A 42 -13.00 19.33 -11.59
CA LYS A 42 -12.02 19.14 -12.69
C LYS A 42 -10.56 19.42 -12.30
N THR A 43 -10.28 19.71 -11.03
CA THR A 43 -8.91 19.75 -10.50
C THR A 43 -8.64 18.64 -9.49
N ARG A 44 -9.31 17.48 -9.62
CA ARG A 44 -8.68 16.25 -9.13
C ARG A 44 -7.53 15.96 -10.09
N LYS A 45 -6.32 16.37 -9.70
CA LYS A 45 -5.09 15.83 -10.27
C LYS A 45 -5.31 14.32 -10.39
N PRO A 46 -4.96 13.67 -11.51
CA PRO A 46 -5.09 12.23 -11.62
C PRO A 46 -4.43 11.63 -10.39
N MET A 47 -5.24 10.96 -9.56
CA MET A 47 -4.81 10.29 -8.34
C MET A 47 -3.62 9.44 -8.75
N LYS A 48 -2.43 9.76 -8.21
CA LYS A 48 -1.17 9.11 -8.60
C LYS A 48 -1.42 7.60 -8.59
N ARG A 49 -1.27 6.95 -9.76
CA ARG A 49 -1.36 5.50 -9.90
C ARG A 49 -0.53 4.86 -8.79
N PHE A 50 -1.24 4.22 -7.86
CA PHE A 50 -0.74 3.63 -6.63
C PHE A 50 0.39 2.61 -6.87
N SER A 51 1.24 2.39 -5.86
CA SER A 51 2.33 1.41 -5.92
C SER A 51 1.75 -0.01 -5.96
N SER A 52 1.82 -0.66 -7.13
CA SER A 52 1.51 -2.08 -7.27
C SER A 52 2.53 -2.98 -6.56
N LYS A 53 3.69 -2.43 -6.16
CA LYS A 53 4.75 -3.16 -5.48
C LYS A 53 4.32 -3.66 -4.10
N THR A 54 3.61 -2.84 -3.32
CA THR A 54 3.15 -3.21 -1.98
C THR A 54 2.21 -4.40 -2.02
N LEU A 55 1.28 -4.37 -2.98
CA LEU A 55 0.30 -5.42 -3.20
C LEU A 55 0.98 -6.72 -3.64
N ASN A 56 1.95 -6.64 -4.54
CA ASN A 56 2.67 -7.83 -5.01
C ASN A 56 3.47 -8.47 -3.87
N LEU A 57 4.23 -7.71 -3.07
CA LEU A 57 4.96 -8.29 -1.94
C LEU A 57 4.00 -8.78 -0.83
N ALA A 58 2.87 -8.11 -0.59
CA ALA A 58 1.84 -8.60 0.32
C ALA A 58 1.33 -9.99 -0.12
N THR A 59 1.03 -10.18 -1.40
CA THR A 59 0.65 -11.49 -1.96
C THR A 59 1.73 -12.55 -1.74
N LEU A 60 3.01 -12.18 -1.78
CA LEU A 60 4.13 -13.09 -1.53
C LEU A 60 4.28 -13.49 -0.06
N HIS A 61 3.96 -12.59 0.89
CA HIS A 61 3.99 -12.91 2.33
C HIS A 61 2.85 -13.84 2.76
N GLY A 62 1.66 -13.65 2.19
CA GLY A 62 0.44 -14.33 2.65
C GLY A 62 -0.01 -13.93 4.07
N GLY A 63 -1.11 -14.54 4.52
CA GLY A 63 -1.59 -14.47 5.91
C GLY A 63 -1.93 -13.06 6.44
N LYS A 64 -1.77 -12.87 7.75
CA LYS A 64 -2.14 -11.63 8.47
C LYS A 64 -1.36 -10.41 7.98
N LEU A 65 -0.09 -10.56 7.64
CA LEU A 65 0.76 -9.47 7.18
C LEU A 65 0.32 -8.95 5.81
N ALA A 66 0.00 -9.86 4.88
CA ALA A 66 -0.56 -9.50 3.58
C ALA A 66 -1.87 -8.70 3.72
N TYR A 67 -2.76 -9.17 4.60
CA TYR A 67 -4.01 -8.47 4.90
C TYR A 67 -3.77 -7.09 5.52
N GLN A 68 -2.84 -6.95 6.46
CA GLN A 68 -2.54 -5.66 7.08
C GLN A 68 -1.99 -4.66 6.05
N LYS A 69 -1.13 -5.10 5.13
CA LYS A 69 -0.63 -4.25 4.03
C LYS A 69 -1.76 -3.78 3.10
N LEU A 70 -2.79 -4.60 2.87
CA LEU A 70 -4.00 -4.21 2.13
C LEU A 70 -4.81 -3.17 2.88
N VAL A 71 -5.00 -3.33 4.19
CA VAL A 71 -5.67 -2.34 5.04
C VAL A 71 -4.90 -1.02 5.02
N ASP A 72 -3.59 -1.05 5.26
CA ASP A 72 -2.75 0.15 5.24
C ASP A 72 -2.77 0.84 3.86
N TYR A 73 -2.86 0.07 2.78
CA TYR A 73 -3.01 0.58 1.42
C TYR A 73 -4.36 1.29 1.21
N HIS A 74 -5.45 0.72 1.72
CA HIS A 74 -6.76 1.35 1.68
C HIS A 74 -6.83 2.61 2.55
N ASP A 75 -6.25 2.57 3.74
CA ASP A 75 -6.15 3.74 4.63
C ASP A 75 -5.34 4.86 3.98
N ALA A 76 -4.21 4.51 3.34
CA ALA A 76 -3.38 5.45 2.60
C ALA A 76 -4.09 6.09 1.39
N GLN A 77 -5.10 5.43 0.81
CA GLN A 77 -5.95 6.03 -0.23
C GLN A 77 -6.85 7.14 0.30
N VAL A 78 -7.28 7.02 1.55
CA VAL A 78 -8.26 7.92 2.16
C VAL A 78 -7.56 9.05 2.93
N ASP A 79 -6.41 8.77 3.54
CA ASP A 79 -5.64 9.72 4.35
C ASP A 79 -4.25 10.01 3.74
N ALA A 80 -4.20 10.97 2.81
CA ALA A 80 -2.95 11.47 2.25
C ALA A 80 -2.03 12.13 3.30
N GLU A 81 -2.59 12.57 4.43
CA GLU A 81 -1.83 13.18 5.52
C GLU A 81 -1.11 12.11 6.36
N ALA A 82 -1.67 10.90 6.49
CA ALA A 82 -0.96 9.75 7.08
C ALA A 82 0.31 9.40 6.30
N LEU A 83 0.29 9.48 4.97
CA LEU A 83 1.48 9.31 4.14
C LEU A 83 2.50 10.45 4.34
N ARG A 84 2.02 11.68 4.55
CA ARG A 84 2.89 12.83 4.78
C ARG A 84 3.65 12.74 6.10
N ARG A 85 3.02 12.18 7.15
CA ARG A 85 3.60 12.01 8.49
C ARG A 85 4.48 10.77 8.66
N ALA A 86 4.51 9.85 7.69
CA ALA A 86 5.19 8.56 7.83
C ALA A 86 6.70 8.67 8.13
N GLU A 87 7.38 9.70 7.61
CA GLU A 87 8.81 9.96 7.92
C GLU A 87 9.00 10.31 9.39
N THR A 88 8.25 11.29 9.88
CA THR A 88 8.29 11.71 11.29
C THR A 88 7.89 10.58 12.23
N GLU A 89 6.94 9.73 11.81
CA GLU A 89 6.52 8.58 12.62
C GLU A 89 7.61 7.50 12.69
N LEU A 90 8.28 7.19 11.56
CA LEU A 90 9.43 6.27 11.59
C LEU A 90 10.53 6.78 12.50
N ASP A 91 10.88 8.06 12.38
CA ASP A 91 11.91 8.71 13.21
C ASP A 91 11.58 8.58 14.71
N ARG A 92 10.34 8.92 15.07
CA ARG A 92 9.86 8.85 16.44
C ARG A 92 9.91 7.42 17.00
N LEU A 93 9.46 6.42 16.22
CA LEU A 93 9.44 5.02 16.64
C LEU A 93 10.85 4.44 16.84
N LEU A 94 11.81 4.84 16.01
CA LEU A 94 13.21 4.38 16.13
C LEU A 94 13.96 5.01 17.32
N GLU A 95 13.43 6.07 17.92
CA GLU A 95 13.96 6.72 19.11
C GLU A 95 13.40 6.15 20.42
N GLU A 96 12.34 5.33 20.36
CA GLU A 96 11.75 4.71 21.54
C GLU A 96 12.74 3.76 22.24
N GLU A 97 12.66 3.71 23.58
CA GLU A 97 13.52 2.83 24.37
C GLU A 97 13.25 1.35 24.06
N GLN A 98 11.98 1.01 23.88
CA GLN A 98 11.49 -0.29 23.45
C GLN A 98 10.76 -0.13 22.12
N LEU A 99 11.22 -0.84 21.09
CA LEU A 99 10.68 -0.70 19.74
C LEU A 99 9.36 -1.45 19.58
N ASP A 100 8.36 -0.76 19.07
CA ASP A 100 7.15 -1.38 18.55
C ASP A 100 7.35 -1.78 17.08
N PHE A 101 7.79 -3.03 16.85
CA PHE A 101 8.05 -3.55 15.51
C PHE A 101 6.81 -3.60 14.62
N TYR A 102 5.61 -3.75 15.21
CA TYR A 102 4.38 -3.69 14.44
C TYR A 102 4.18 -2.29 13.88
N MET A 103 4.37 -1.26 14.70
CA MET A 103 4.25 0.13 14.26
C MET A 103 5.37 0.53 13.30
N LEU A 104 6.61 0.05 13.51
CA LEU A 104 7.72 0.25 12.58
C LEU A 104 7.40 -0.32 11.20
N GLN A 105 6.91 -1.57 11.14
CA GLN A 105 6.55 -2.20 9.88
C GLN A 105 5.46 -1.41 9.12
N ARG A 106 4.47 -0.86 9.83
CA ARG A 106 3.45 0.01 9.23
C ARG A 106 4.00 1.33 8.73
N ALA A 107 4.89 1.97 9.48
CA ALA A 107 5.53 3.22 9.07
C ALA A 107 6.35 3.03 7.79
N VAL A 108 7.13 1.94 7.75
CA VAL A 108 7.94 1.53 6.60
C VAL A 108 7.08 1.23 5.37
N ALA A 109 5.97 0.50 5.53
CA ALA A 109 5.02 0.26 4.43
C ALA A 109 4.44 1.56 3.85
N LYS A 110 4.09 2.53 4.71
CA LYS A 110 3.60 3.85 4.25
C LYS A 110 4.68 4.64 3.50
N LEU A 111 5.94 4.55 3.90
CA LEU A 111 7.06 5.17 3.20
C LEU A 111 7.27 4.55 1.81
N GLU A 112 7.13 3.24 1.68
CA GLU A 112 7.11 2.58 0.38
C GLU A 112 5.96 3.11 -0.50
N MET A 113 4.72 3.11 0.02
CA MET A 113 3.55 3.58 -0.73
C MET A 113 3.67 5.04 -1.19
N SER A 114 4.40 5.86 -0.44
CA SER A 114 4.65 7.26 -0.76
C SER A 114 5.96 7.50 -1.55
N GLY A 115 6.67 6.42 -1.93
CA GLY A 115 7.88 6.48 -2.74
C GLY A 115 9.09 7.07 -2.02
N LYS A 116 9.12 6.95 -0.69
CA LYS A 116 10.15 7.45 0.22
C LYS A 116 11.05 6.32 0.72
N GLU A 117 11.32 5.33 -0.14
CA GLU A 117 12.13 4.16 0.21
C GLU A 117 13.56 4.56 0.63
N GLU A 118 14.13 5.61 0.02
CA GLU A 118 15.46 6.13 0.37
C GLU A 118 15.55 6.59 1.83
N HIS A 119 14.54 7.35 2.28
CA HIS A 119 14.50 7.86 3.65
C HIS A 119 14.37 6.71 4.65
N ALA A 120 13.50 5.73 4.37
CA ALA A 120 13.34 4.56 5.23
C ALA A 120 14.66 3.78 5.37
N VAL A 121 15.36 3.52 4.25
CA VAL A 121 16.65 2.82 4.23
C VAL A 121 17.70 3.57 5.06
N GLU A 122 17.82 4.89 4.90
CA GLU A 122 18.78 5.71 5.66
C GLU A 122 18.54 5.62 7.17
N LYS A 123 17.27 5.71 7.61
CA LYS A 123 16.91 5.68 9.03
C LYS A 123 17.11 4.30 9.65
N LEU A 124 16.71 3.25 8.95
CA LEU A 124 16.91 1.87 9.40
C LEU A 124 18.39 1.51 9.51
N GLU A 125 19.24 1.93 8.56
CA GLU A 125 20.69 1.70 8.63
C GLU A 125 21.32 2.38 9.86
N LYS A 126 20.97 3.65 10.11
CA LYS A 126 21.47 4.38 11.29
C LYS A 126 21.03 3.71 12.59
N ALA A 127 19.76 3.29 12.66
CA ALA A 127 19.22 2.62 13.84
C ALA A 127 19.88 1.26 14.07
N LEU A 128 20.08 0.47 13.01
CA LEU A 128 20.77 -0.82 13.05
C LEU A 128 22.20 -0.69 13.59
N GLU A 129 22.97 0.29 13.10
CA GLU A 129 24.33 0.56 13.60
C GLU A 129 24.36 0.93 15.08
N LYS A 130 23.36 1.68 15.56
CA LYS A 130 23.21 2.01 16.98
C LYS A 130 22.90 0.76 17.80
N MET A 131 21.95 -0.07 17.37
CA MET A 131 21.55 -1.30 18.07
C MET A 131 22.70 -2.31 18.18
N LYS A 132 23.51 -2.43 17.13
CA LYS A 132 24.72 -3.28 17.15
C LYS A 132 25.73 -2.80 18.20
N LYS A 133 25.95 -1.49 18.33
CA LYS A 133 26.83 -0.90 19.35
C LYS A 133 26.29 -1.07 20.77
N GLU A 134 24.97 -1.00 20.93
CA GLU A 134 24.28 -1.20 22.20
C GLU A 134 24.07 -2.69 22.56
N ASN A 135 24.53 -3.62 21.72
CA ASN A 135 24.35 -5.07 21.86
C ASN A 135 22.87 -5.52 21.96
N LYS A 136 21.97 -4.78 21.29
CA LYS A 136 20.54 -5.09 21.16
C LYS A 136 20.31 -6.05 19.99
N GLN A 137 20.72 -7.32 20.18
CA GLN A 137 20.81 -8.31 19.10
C GLN A 137 19.46 -8.62 18.44
N LEU A 138 18.39 -8.77 19.23
CA LEU A 138 17.06 -9.08 18.71
C LEU A 138 16.50 -7.92 17.90
N GLU A 139 16.65 -6.70 18.43
CA GLU A 139 16.18 -5.49 17.77
C GLU A 139 16.97 -5.20 16.49
N ALA A 140 18.28 -5.45 16.52
CA ALA A 140 19.12 -5.38 15.33
C ALA A 140 18.65 -6.38 14.27
N TYR A 141 18.33 -7.62 14.64
CA TYR A 141 17.81 -8.62 13.71
C TYR A 141 16.50 -8.17 13.05
N GLU A 142 15.51 -7.76 13.84
CA GLU A 142 14.21 -7.31 13.33
C GLU A 142 14.32 -6.04 12.47
N THR A 143 15.20 -5.10 12.85
CA THR A 143 15.47 -3.89 12.07
C THR A 143 16.18 -4.21 10.75
N ASP A 144 17.12 -5.15 10.73
CA ASP A 144 17.80 -5.61 9.51
C ASP A 144 16.82 -6.33 8.56
N MET A 145 15.83 -7.06 9.10
CA MET A 145 14.75 -7.64 8.30
C MET A 145 13.86 -6.58 7.63
N LEU A 146 13.52 -5.50 8.33
CA LEU A 146 12.81 -4.35 7.74
C LEU A 146 13.67 -3.62 6.69
N LEU A 147 14.99 -3.54 6.93
CA LEU A 147 15.93 -2.96 5.98
C LEU A 147 15.98 -3.76 4.68
N VAL A 148 16.06 -5.09 4.75
CA VAL A 148 15.99 -5.98 3.57
C VAL A 148 14.73 -5.71 2.76
N GLU A 149 13.58 -5.65 3.42
CA GLU A 149 12.29 -5.38 2.77
C GLU A 149 12.31 -4.06 2.00
N MET A 150 12.84 -2.99 2.61
CA MET A 150 12.94 -1.68 1.96
C MET A 150 13.97 -1.62 0.84
N LEU A 151 15.08 -2.35 0.96
CA LEU A 151 16.06 -2.46 -0.11
C LEU A 151 15.47 -3.19 -1.33
N ILE A 152 14.61 -4.21 -1.12
CA ILE A 152 13.85 -4.85 -2.20
C ILE A 152 12.94 -3.83 -2.88
N TYR A 153 12.14 -3.05 -2.12
CA TYR A 153 11.23 -2.05 -2.71
C TYR A 153 11.95 -0.90 -3.43
N LYS A 154 13.12 -0.50 -2.90
CA LYS A 154 14.05 0.48 -3.50
C LYS A 154 14.75 -0.08 -4.75
N GLY A 155 14.75 -1.39 -4.96
CA GLY A 155 15.44 -2.04 -6.09
C GLY A 155 16.95 -2.23 -5.88
N ASP A 156 17.47 -2.06 -4.66
CA ASP A 156 18.88 -2.29 -4.34
C ASP A 156 19.09 -3.75 -3.86
N PHE A 157 18.89 -4.68 -4.78
CA PHE A 157 18.91 -6.11 -4.48
C PHE A 157 20.29 -6.63 -4.05
N GLU A 158 21.36 -6.00 -4.53
CA GLU A 158 22.74 -6.36 -4.14
C GLU A 158 23.03 -5.99 -2.69
N LYS A 159 22.55 -4.82 -2.24
CA LYS A 159 22.66 -4.43 -0.84
C LYS A 159 21.77 -5.32 0.04
N ALA A 160 20.54 -5.60 -0.39
CA ALA A 160 19.63 -6.51 0.32
C ALA A 160 20.26 -7.89 0.53
N ASN A 161 20.90 -8.45 -0.50
CA ASN A 161 21.57 -9.76 -0.44
C ASN A 161 22.76 -9.81 0.55
N LYS A 162 23.30 -8.66 0.96
CA LYS A 162 24.46 -8.56 1.85
C LYS A 162 24.09 -8.39 3.32
N CYS A 163 22.82 -8.10 3.63
CA CYS A 163 22.30 -7.97 4.99
C CYS A 163 22.61 -9.22 5.83
N GLU A 164 22.87 -8.99 7.11
CA GLU A 164 23.41 -10.00 8.02
C GLU A 164 22.32 -10.99 8.45
N CYS A 165 21.10 -10.48 8.67
CA CYS A 165 19.91 -11.27 9.01
C CYS A 165 19.61 -12.42 8.01
N LEU A 166 20.07 -12.31 6.75
CA LEU A 166 19.88 -13.34 5.73
C LEU A 166 20.91 -14.49 5.78
N LYS A 167 21.97 -14.36 6.58
CA LYS A 167 23.07 -15.35 6.69
C LYS A 167 22.88 -16.33 7.85
N HIS A 168 22.06 -15.98 8.83
CA HIS A 168 21.80 -16.78 10.03
C HIS A 168 20.80 -17.91 9.73
N GLU A 169 21.27 -19.05 9.23
CA GLU A 169 20.42 -20.19 8.85
C GLU A 169 19.80 -20.92 10.06
N GLU A 170 20.36 -20.73 11.24
CA GLU A 170 19.95 -21.32 12.51
C GLU A 170 18.61 -20.78 13.07
N ILE A 171 18.18 -19.59 12.64
CA ILE A 171 16.93 -18.98 13.12
C ILE A 171 15.75 -19.50 12.29
N SER A 172 14.67 -19.97 12.92
CA SER A 172 13.46 -20.38 12.19
C SER A 172 12.55 -19.18 11.92
N ASP A 173 12.94 -18.34 10.97
CA ASP A 173 12.14 -17.21 10.47
C ASP A 173 11.83 -17.40 8.98
N ALA A 174 10.55 -17.56 8.64
CA ALA A 174 10.09 -17.77 7.27
C ALA A 174 10.37 -16.57 6.34
N ARG A 175 10.46 -15.35 6.87
CA ARG A 175 10.75 -14.14 6.08
C ARG A 175 12.11 -14.25 5.40
N ARG A 176 13.11 -14.86 6.05
CA ARG A 176 14.47 -14.99 5.51
C ARG A 176 14.51 -15.78 4.20
N PRO A 177 14.07 -17.05 4.13
CA PRO A 177 14.05 -17.80 2.88
C PRO A 177 13.16 -17.15 1.81
N LEU A 178 12.04 -16.51 2.21
CA LEU A 178 11.20 -15.75 1.28
C LEU A 178 11.98 -14.58 0.64
N TYR A 179 12.63 -13.74 1.44
CA TYR A 179 13.42 -12.61 0.93
C TYR A 179 14.60 -13.06 0.09
N LYS A 180 15.32 -14.13 0.50
CA LYS A 180 16.37 -14.73 -0.34
C LYS A 180 15.82 -15.17 -1.69
N ALA A 181 14.69 -15.88 -1.71
CA ALA A 181 14.07 -16.33 -2.95
C ALA A 181 13.72 -15.17 -3.90
N ILE A 182 13.13 -14.11 -3.35
CA ILE A 182 12.83 -12.87 -4.09
C ILE A 182 14.12 -12.27 -4.66
N ILE A 183 15.13 -12.06 -3.81
CA ILE A 183 16.41 -11.44 -4.18
C ILE A 183 17.12 -12.24 -5.29
N HIS A 184 17.19 -13.58 -5.18
CA HIS A 184 17.82 -14.43 -6.19
C HIS A 184 17.14 -14.33 -7.57
N ILE A 185 15.80 -14.23 -7.62
CA ILE A 185 15.06 -13.96 -8.86
C ILE A 185 15.35 -12.54 -9.37
N MET A 186 15.34 -11.55 -8.48
CA MET A 186 15.54 -10.14 -8.83
C MET A 186 16.93 -9.89 -9.43
N LEU A 187 17.97 -10.53 -8.89
CA LEU A 187 19.35 -10.43 -9.36
C LEU A 187 19.59 -11.12 -10.71
N ASP A 188 18.73 -12.05 -11.11
CA ASP A 188 18.76 -12.73 -12.42
C ASP A 188 20.14 -13.32 -12.79
N ARG A 189 20.81 -13.89 -11.79
CA ARG A 189 22.12 -14.55 -11.96
C ARG A 189 21.94 -15.93 -12.61
N PRO A 190 22.97 -16.50 -13.27
CA PRO A 190 22.88 -17.80 -13.93
C PRO A 190 22.37 -18.94 -13.03
N THR A 191 22.75 -18.95 -11.75
CA THR A 191 22.30 -19.93 -10.74
C THR A 191 21.10 -19.44 -9.92
N GLY A 192 20.66 -18.19 -10.13
CA GLY A 192 19.68 -17.51 -9.28
C GLY A 192 18.33 -18.21 -9.24
N LYS A 193 17.86 -18.78 -10.36
CA LYS A 193 16.58 -19.53 -10.37
C LYS A 193 16.63 -20.78 -9.49
N GLN A 194 17.74 -21.51 -9.49
CA GLN A 194 17.90 -22.72 -8.68
C GLN A 194 18.02 -22.36 -7.20
N GLU A 195 18.82 -21.32 -6.88
CA GLU A 195 18.96 -20.78 -5.52
C GLU A 195 17.62 -20.27 -4.97
N ALA A 196 16.86 -19.54 -5.79
CA ALA A 196 15.55 -19.04 -5.44
C ALA A 196 14.56 -20.17 -5.15
N LYS A 197 14.57 -21.23 -5.97
CA LYS A 197 13.71 -22.39 -5.78
C LYS A 197 14.00 -23.09 -4.45
N LYS A 198 15.27 -23.29 -4.12
CA LYS A 198 15.69 -23.87 -2.83
C LYS A 198 15.19 -23.01 -1.66
N CYS A 199 15.41 -21.70 -1.72
CA CYS A 199 14.93 -20.79 -0.67
C CYS A 199 13.40 -20.78 -0.58
N TRP A 200 12.68 -20.87 -1.69
CA TRP A 200 11.22 -20.96 -1.69
C TRP A 200 10.72 -22.28 -1.05
N GLU A 201 11.39 -23.40 -1.34
CA GLU A 201 11.08 -24.69 -0.71
C GLU A 201 11.29 -24.63 0.81
N ASP A 202 12.37 -24.01 1.28
CA ASP A 202 12.62 -23.77 2.71
C ASP A 202 11.51 -22.91 3.35
N PHE A 203 11.07 -21.85 2.66
CA PHE A 203 9.96 -21.01 3.12
C PHE A 203 8.66 -21.80 3.28
N MET A 204 8.30 -22.60 2.28
CA MET A 204 7.09 -23.43 2.32
C MET A 204 7.16 -24.47 3.43
N GLU A 205 8.33 -25.03 3.70
CA GLU A 205 8.51 -26.00 4.78
C GLU A 205 8.31 -25.37 6.16
N ILE A 206 8.90 -24.18 6.38
CA ILE A 206 8.68 -23.42 7.62
C ILE A 206 7.19 -23.09 7.78
N GLN A 207 6.50 -22.61 6.74
CA GLN A 207 5.08 -22.30 6.81
C GLN A 207 4.23 -23.51 7.22
N ARG A 208 4.47 -24.69 6.62
CA ARG A 208 3.74 -25.93 6.97
C ARG A 208 3.88 -26.30 8.44
N HIS A 209 5.04 -26.07 9.04
CA HIS A 209 5.26 -26.36 10.46
C HIS A 209 4.49 -25.43 11.40
N PHE A 210 4.25 -24.18 10.99
CA PHE A 210 3.49 -23.20 11.79
C PHE A 210 1.97 -23.26 11.57
N GLU A 211 1.49 -23.89 10.49
CA GLU A 211 0.07 -24.09 10.21
C GLU A 211 -0.56 -25.29 10.97
N TRP A 212 0.19 -25.92 11.89
CA TRP A 212 -0.26 -27.10 12.62
C TRP A 212 -0.56 -26.80 14.10
N PRO A 213 -1.79 -27.05 14.61
CA PRO A 213 -2.97 -27.58 13.93
C PRO A 213 -3.71 -26.49 13.13
N PRO A 214 -4.54 -26.85 12.13
CA PRO A 214 -5.22 -25.87 11.29
C PRO A 214 -6.17 -25.03 12.14
N CYS A 215 -5.80 -23.77 12.42
CA CYS A 215 -6.68 -22.83 13.09
C CYS A 215 -7.90 -22.55 12.20
N SER A 216 -9.08 -22.63 12.82
CA SER A 216 -10.39 -22.50 12.21
C SER A 216 -10.58 -21.19 11.43
N ASN A 217 -10.94 -21.33 10.15
CA ASN A 217 -11.94 -20.59 9.39
C ASN A 217 -11.91 -19.06 9.20
N GLU A 218 -11.03 -18.25 9.80
CA GLU A 218 -11.27 -16.78 9.76
C GLU A 218 -10.41 -15.92 8.83
N ILE A 219 -9.32 -16.41 8.19
CA ILE A 219 -8.53 -15.59 7.26
C ILE A 219 -8.02 -16.40 6.05
N GLN A 220 -8.91 -17.12 5.34
CA GLN A 220 -8.58 -17.82 4.08
C GLN A 220 -9.03 -17.04 2.82
N ALA A 221 -8.95 -15.71 2.84
CA ALA A 221 -9.43 -14.90 1.70
C ALA A 221 -8.37 -14.69 0.60
N HIS A 222 -7.12 -15.11 0.78
CA HIS A 222 -6.06 -14.87 -0.21
C HIS A 222 -5.46 -16.19 -0.70
N LYS A 223 -5.35 -16.32 -2.03
CA LYS A 223 -4.74 -17.47 -2.70
C LYS A 223 -3.30 -17.63 -2.20
N VAL A 224 -3.04 -18.67 -1.42
CA VAL A 224 -1.68 -19.04 -1.03
C VAL A 224 -0.96 -19.54 -2.29
N ILE A 225 0.12 -18.86 -2.68
CA ILE A 225 0.96 -19.32 -3.77
C ILE A 225 1.70 -20.55 -3.28
N THR A 226 1.45 -21.70 -3.90
CA THR A 226 2.09 -22.97 -3.55
C THR A 226 3.03 -23.47 -4.64
N ASP A 227 2.86 -22.98 -5.87
CA ASP A 227 3.71 -23.31 -7.03
C ASP A 227 4.84 -22.28 -7.20
N PHE A 228 6.06 -22.78 -7.37
CA PHE A 228 7.23 -21.91 -7.55
C PHE A 228 7.16 -21.10 -8.85
N ASN A 229 6.58 -21.62 -9.94
CA ASN A 229 6.51 -20.84 -11.17
C ASN A 229 5.52 -19.68 -11.04
N GLU A 230 4.45 -19.85 -10.26
CA GLU A 230 3.55 -18.75 -9.88
C GLU A 230 4.26 -17.71 -9.02
N PHE A 231 4.98 -18.15 -7.99
CA PHE A 231 5.83 -17.26 -7.19
C PHE A 231 6.82 -16.48 -8.07
N GLU A 232 7.54 -17.15 -8.97
CA GLU A 232 8.52 -16.53 -9.87
C GLU A 232 7.87 -15.46 -10.77
N ARG A 233 6.65 -15.69 -11.25
CA ARG A 233 5.91 -14.71 -12.06
C ARG A 233 5.57 -13.47 -11.24
N GLU A 234 5.05 -13.63 -10.03
CA GLU A 234 4.70 -12.49 -9.15
C GLU A 234 5.93 -11.66 -8.77
N VAL A 235 7.06 -12.32 -8.50
CA VAL A 235 8.33 -11.64 -8.23
C VAL A 235 8.82 -10.85 -9.46
N LYS A 236 8.66 -11.41 -10.67
CA LYS A 236 8.99 -10.69 -11.93
C LYS A 236 8.07 -9.49 -12.17
N LEU A 237 6.78 -9.60 -11.86
CA LEU A 237 5.85 -8.47 -11.91
C LEU A 237 6.25 -7.36 -10.93
N LEU A 238 6.63 -7.73 -9.70
CA LEU A 238 7.20 -6.79 -8.73
C LEU A 238 8.46 -6.10 -9.27
N LYS A 239 9.35 -6.82 -9.93
CA LYS A 239 10.57 -6.27 -10.55
C LYS A 239 10.25 -5.19 -11.58
N ASP A 240 9.29 -5.48 -12.46
CA ASP A 240 8.85 -4.55 -13.50
C ASP A 240 8.24 -3.28 -12.90
N ASP A 241 7.47 -3.43 -11.82
CA ASP A 241 6.83 -2.29 -11.15
C ASP A 241 7.83 -1.42 -10.38
N ILE A 242 8.86 -2.03 -9.79
CA ILE A 242 10.05 -1.32 -9.28
C ILE A 242 10.70 -0.50 -10.39
N ALA A 243 11.07 -1.13 -11.50
CA ALA A 243 11.72 -0.46 -12.62
C ALA A 243 10.88 0.72 -13.18
N LYS A 244 9.57 0.52 -13.37
CA LYS A 244 8.65 1.58 -13.82
C LYS A 244 8.59 2.76 -12.84
N ALA A 245 8.63 2.50 -11.54
CA ALA A 245 8.62 3.56 -10.52
C ALA A 245 9.91 4.41 -10.56
N HIS A 246 11.08 3.77 -10.73
CA HIS A 246 12.35 4.50 -10.85
C HIS A 246 12.44 5.33 -12.13
N ALA A 247 11.95 4.80 -13.26
CA ALA A 247 11.89 5.55 -14.51
C ALA A 247 11.07 6.84 -14.37
N LYS A 248 9.94 6.79 -13.65
CA LYS A 248 9.11 7.98 -13.37
C LYS A 248 9.79 9.00 -12.46
N LYS A 249 10.54 8.55 -11.44
CA LYS A 249 11.29 9.44 -10.53
C LYS A 249 12.41 10.20 -11.26
N THR A 250 12.99 9.62 -12.31
CA THR A 250 14.10 10.24 -13.08
C THR A 250 13.59 11.29 -14.09
N GLN A 251 12.31 11.24 -14.46
CA GLN A 251 11.69 12.15 -15.44
C GLN A 251 10.94 13.34 -14.82
N ALA A 252 10.81 13.38 -13.49
CA ALA A 252 10.08 14.41 -12.73
C ALA A 252 11.06 15.37 -12.04
#